data_AF-A0A0Q5KXF5-F1
#
_entry.id   AF-A0A0Q5KXF5-F1
#
_cell.length_a   1.000
_cell.length_b   1.000
_cell.length_c   1.000
_cell.angle_alpha   90.00
_cell.angle_beta   90.00
_cell.angle_gamma   90.00
#
_symmetry.space_group_name_H-M   'P 1'
#
loop_
_entity.id
_entity.type
_entity.pdbx_description
1 polymer ?
#
loop_
_entity_poly.entity_id
_entity_poly.type
_entity_poly.pdbx_seq_one_letter_code
_entity_poly.pdbx_strand_id
1 'polypeptide(L)'
;MPFTPSHALVALPFIRTPLVPAAIAIGAMTPDLPLFLRGVGLDYSFTHTFGNVVWTALVAFVLFMIWRVVLRPAAGELVPLRLAERIPAEWSQSGVEAAGAAVGVGSKRPLYAVLLAVSLILGVLSHILWDLFTHEGRWGVDAFPALDEMWGPLTGYKWLQHGSSVIGLLVIGIWAVLRLRRTEPRGDVVRTLPAGVRISWWLSLPVVLVTATVIGYLAYGPFTEDFTYQHLAYRMLPPACALWGALTLALCLALPLFRRHHQRG
;
A
#
# COMPACT_ATOMS: atom_id res chain seq x y z
N MET A 1 -3.04 15.12 -4.37
CA MET A 1 -2.72 13.96 -3.51
C MET A 1 -1.28 13.54 -3.73
N PRO A 2 -0.49 13.34 -2.68
CA PRO A 2 0.74 12.58 -2.79
C PRO A 2 0.47 11.15 -3.29
N PHE A 3 1.51 10.48 -3.79
CA PHE A 3 1.43 9.07 -4.17
C PHE A 3 1.14 8.21 -2.93
N THR A 4 0.05 7.42 -2.96
CA THR A 4 -0.49 6.69 -1.80
C THR A 4 0.57 5.91 -0.99
N PRO A 5 1.47 5.11 -1.59
CA PRO A 5 2.51 4.40 -0.84
C PRO A 5 3.48 5.30 -0.06
N SER A 6 3.65 6.56 -0.45
CA SER A 6 4.55 7.50 0.25
C SER A 6 4.04 7.85 1.64
N HIS A 7 2.72 7.79 1.88
CA HIS A 7 2.15 8.02 3.21
C HIS A 7 2.59 6.96 4.24
N ALA A 8 2.97 5.76 3.80
CA ALA A 8 3.48 4.71 4.67
C ALA A 8 4.79 5.12 5.39
N LEU A 9 5.47 6.18 4.94
CA LEU A 9 6.67 6.73 5.58
C LEU A 9 6.43 7.03 7.07
N VAL A 10 5.22 7.48 7.41
CA VAL A 10 4.83 7.83 8.79
C VAL A 10 4.95 6.65 9.77
N ALA A 11 5.01 5.41 9.27
CA ALA A 11 5.20 4.22 10.10
C ALA A 11 6.64 4.02 10.59
N LEU A 12 7.66 4.55 9.88
CA LEU A 12 9.07 4.26 10.18
C LEU A 12 9.52 4.73 11.58
N PRO A 13 9.14 5.92 12.08
CA PRO A 13 9.48 6.35 13.44
C PRO A 13 8.97 5.41 14.53
N PHE A 14 7.94 4.62 14.25
CA PHE A 14 7.28 3.75 15.23
C PHE A 14 7.84 2.31 15.26
N ILE A 15 8.86 1.99 14.47
CA ILE A 15 9.45 0.63 14.43
C ILE A 15 9.98 0.18 15.79
N ARG A 16 10.43 1.11 16.63
CA ARG A 16 10.97 0.84 17.98
C ARG A 16 9.99 1.14 19.11
N THR A 17 8.72 1.41 18.80
CA THR A 17 7.69 1.70 19.81
C THR A 17 6.79 0.47 20.02
N PRO A 18 5.90 0.50 21.03
CA PRO A 18 4.92 -0.57 21.24
C PRO A 18 3.86 -0.67 20.13
N LEU A 19 3.68 0.39 19.33
CA LEU A 19 2.72 0.45 18.22
C LEU A 19 3.06 -0.57 17.13
N VAL A 20 2.13 -0.73 16.17
CA VAL A 20 2.23 -1.71 15.09
C VAL A 20 2.51 -0.96 13.77
N PRO A 21 3.78 -0.86 13.31
CA PRO A 21 4.13 -0.06 12.14
C PRO A 21 3.37 -0.46 10.88
N ALA A 22 3.14 -1.76 10.66
CA ALA A 22 2.38 -2.23 9.50
C ALA A 22 0.93 -1.74 9.51
N ALA A 23 0.32 -1.57 10.70
CA ALA A 23 -1.02 -1.02 10.83
C ALA A 23 -1.04 0.49 10.59
N ILE A 24 -0.01 1.23 11.05
CA ILE A 24 0.15 2.65 10.73
C ILE A 24 0.29 2.84 9.22
N ALA A 25 1.16 2.05 8.57
CA ALA A 25 1.40 2.13 7.13
C ALA A 25 0.12 1.86 6.33
N ILE A 26 -0.61 0.78 6.66
CA ILE A 26 -1.87 0.45 5.98
C ILE A 26 -2.94 1.49 6.27
N GLY A 27 -3.06 1.95 7.52
CA GLY A 27 -3.96 3.05 7.89
C GLY A 27 -3.69 4.32 7.08
N ALA A 28 -2.43 4.69 6.89
CA ALA A 28 -2.04 5.87 6.13
C ALA A 28 -2.27 5.76 4.61
N MET A 29 -2.46 4.54 4.09
CA MET A 29 -2.78 4.30 2.68
C MET A 29 -4.27 4.06 2.44
N THR A 30 -5.03 3.73 3.49
CA THR A 30 -6.44 3.32 3.36
C THR A 30 -7.37 4.42 2.85
N PRO A 31 -7.22 5.71 3.23
CA PRO A 31 -8.12 6.75 2.75
C PRO A 31 -8.23 6.82 1.23
N ASP A 32 -7.13 6.54 0.50
CA ASP A 32 -7.08 6.52 -0.95
C ASP A 32 -7.69 5.28 -1.62
N LEU A 33 -8.12 4.26 -0.86
CA LEU A 33 -8.73 3.04 -1.41
C LEU A 33 -9.85 3.31 -2.44
N PRO A 34 -10.75 4.31 -2.28
CA PRO A 34 -11.77 4.65 -3.27
C PRO A 34 -11.22 5.04 -4.64
N LEU A 35 -9.98 5.55 -4.74
CA LEU A 35 -9.34 5.83 -6.02
C LEU A 35 -9.10 4.55 -6.82
N PHE A 36 -8.80 3.45 -6.14
CA PHE A 36 -8.53 2.13 -6.72
C PHE A 36 -9.83 1.37 -6.99
N LEU A 37 -10.83 1.49 -6.12
CA LEU A 37 -12.10 0.74 -6.18
C LEU A 37 -13.28 1.61 -6.66
N ARG A 38 -13.06 2.44 -7.69
CA ARG A 38 -14.13 3.30 -8.23
C ARG A 38 -15.36 2.48 -8.61
N GLY A 39 -16.54 2.92 -8.16
CA GLY A 39 -17.81 2.25 -8.42
C GLY A 39 -18.17 1.10 -7.47
N VAL A 40 -17.33 0.80 -6.47
CA VAL A 40 -17.59 -0.29 -5.49
C VAL A 40 -18.27 0.22 -4.22
N GLY A 41 -18.84 1.43 -4.23
CA GLY A 41 -19.68 1.98 -3.15
C GLY A 41 -18.93 2.58 -1.96
N LEU A 42 -17.60 2.68 -2.01
CA LEU A 42 -16.82 3.49 -1.07
C LEU A 42 -16.55 4.85 -1.67
N ASP A 43 -17.09 5.89 -1.05
CA ASP A 43 -16.91 7.26 -1.50
C ASP A 43 -15.60 7.87 -0.98
N TYR A 44 -14.94 8.66 -1.82
CA TYR A 44 -13.68 9.30 -1.49
C TYR A 44 -13.82 10.33 -0.36
N SER A 45 -14.91 11.11 -0.33
CA SER A 45 -15.15 12.07 0.75
C SER A 45 -15.42 11.36 2.08
N PHE A 46 -16.06 10.19 2.05
CA PHE A 46 -16.34 9.40 3.25
C PHE A 46 -15.06 9.01 3.98
N THR A 47 -14.06 8.49 3.26
CA THR A 47 -12.79 8.02 3.86
C THR A 47 -11.87 9.17 4.30
N HIS A 48 -12.12 10.40 3.84
CA HIS A 48 -11.35 11.60 4.18
C HIS A 48 -12.03 12.48 5.23
N THR A 49 -13.24 12.12 5.66
CA THR A 49 -13.98 12.87 6.68
C THR A 49 -13.51 12.48 8.08
N PHE A 50 -13.14 13.46 8.93
CA PHE A 50 -12.71 13.21 10.32
C PHE A 50 -13.73 12.41 11.15
N GLY A 51 -15.02 12.69 10.98
CA GLY A 51 -16.08 11.95 11.68
C GLY A 51 -16.12 10.45 11.33
N ASN A 52 -15.54 10.05 10.20
CA ASN A 52 -15.53 8.67 9.70
C ASN A 52 -14.19 7.96 9.92
N VAL A 53 -13.27 8.53 10.71
CA VAL A 53 -11.95 7.94 10.96
C VAL A 53 -12.04 6.52 11.53
N VAL A 54 -13.00 6.27 12.43
CA VAL A 54 -13.21 4.93 13.00
C VAL A 54 -13.63 3.93 11.91
N TRP A 55 -14.58 4.30 11.04
CA TRP A 55 -15.01 3.47 9.93
C TRP A 55 -13.88 3.20 8.92
N THR A 56 -13.11 4.23 8.60
CA THR A 56 -11.94 4.11 7.72
C THR A 56 -10.86 3.23 8.37
N ALA A 57 -10.67 3.30 9.68
CA ALA A 57 -9.76 2.43 10.42
C ALA A 57 -10.24 0.96 10.45
N LEU A 58 -11.55 0.70 10.41
CA LEU A 58 -12.10 -0.65 10.26
C LEU A 58 -11.79 -1.21 8.86
N VAL A 59 -11.91 -0.40 7.81
CA VAL A 59 -11.47 -0.79 6.46
C VAL A 59 -9.96 -1.07 6.46
N ALA A 60 -9.17 -0.22 7.11
CA ALA A 60 -7.73 -0.41 7.26
C ALA A 60 -7.39 -1.70 8.03
N PHE A 61 -8.20 -2.06 9.04
CA PHE A 61 -8.06 -3.33 9.76
C PHE A 61 -8.28 -4.53 8.83
N VAL A 62 -9.29 -4.50 7.96
CA VAL A 62 -9.52 -5.55 6.96
C VAL A 62 -8.34 -5.67 6.01
N LEU A 63 -7.84 -4.54 5.49
CA LEU A 63 -6.64 -4.52 4.63
C LEU A 63 -5.39 -5.05 5.39
N PHE A 64 -5.27 -4.73 6.67
CA PHE A 64 -4.21 -5.24 7.53
C PHE A 64 -4.32 -6.76 7.74
N MET A 65 -5.53 -7.30 7.91
CA MET A 65 -5.75 -8.76 7.96
C MET A 65 -5.40 -9.43 6.64
N ILE A 66 -5.85 -8.86 5.51
CA ILE A 66 -5.50 -9.36 4.16
C ILE A 66 -3.98 -9.39 3.98
N TRP A 67 -3.29 -8.31 4.35
CA TRP A 67 -1.84 -8.26 4.33
C TRP A 67 -1.23 -9.35 5.23
N ARG A 68 -1.63 -9.42 6.50
CA ARG A 68 -1.01 -10.31 7.49
C ARG A 68 -1.24 -11.79 7.23
N VAL A 69 -2.40 -12.16 6.70
CA VAL A 69 -2.85 -13.55 6.59
C VAL A 69 -2.67 -14.10 5.17
N VAL A 70 -2.77 -13.26 4.14
CA VAL A 70 -2.77 -13.71 2.73
C VAL A 70 -1.51 -13.28 1.99
N LEU A 71 -1.19 -11.97 1.99
CA LEU A 71 -0.09 -11.45 1.17
C LEU A 71 1.29 -11.68 1.79
N ARG A 72 1.43 -11.42 3.09
CA ARG A 72 2.69 -11.58 3.83
C ARG A 72 3.23 -13.02 3.74
N PRO A 73 2.42 -14.08 3.89
CA PRO A 73 2.89 -15.46 3.76
C PRO A 73 3.27 -15.88 2.35
N ALA A 74 2.70 -15.20 1.35
CA ALA A 74 3.04 -15.40 -0.05
C ALA A 74 4.29 -14.63 -0.50
N ALA A 75 4.76 -13.64 0.27
CA ALA A 75 5.81 -12.73 -0.16
C ALA A 75 7.09 -13.44 -0.61
N GLY A 76 7.55 -14.45 0.14
CA GLY A 76 8.76 -15.22 -0.19
C GLY A 76 8.68 -16.01 -1.49
N GLU A 77 7.47 -16.35 -1.94
CA GLU A 77 7.22 -17.05 -3.20
C GLU A 77 7.32 -16.11 -4.40
N LEU A 78 6.85 -14.87 -4.26
CA LEU A 78 6.70 -13.92 -5.38
C LEU A 78 7.93 -13.05 -5.64
N VAL A 79 8.67 -12.69 -4.58
CA VAL A 79 9.86 -11.84 -4.71
C VAL A 79 11.05 -12.60 -5.37
N PRO A 80 12.11 -11.91 -5.82
CA PRO A 80 13.35 -12.58 -6.24
C PRO A 80 13.99 -13.41 -5.11
N LEU A 81 14.71 -14.49 -5.44
CA LEU A 81 15.27 -15.42 -4.43
C LEU A 81 16.15 -14.71 -3.39
N ARG A 82 17.05 -13.84 -3.85
CA ARG A 82 17.94 -13.04 -2.99
C ARG A 82 17.19 -12.18 -1.96
N LEU A 83 15.95 -11.77 -2.28
CA LEU A 83 15.09 -11.03 -1.37
C LEU A 83 14.37 -11.98 -0.42
N ALA A 84 13.83 -13.09 -0.93
CA ALA A 84 13.13 -14.08 -0.11
C ALA A 84 14.01 -14.66 1.00
N GLU A 85 15.29 -14.92 0.72
CA GLU A 85 16.29 -15.37 1.70
C GLU A 85 16.49 -14.38 2.85
N ARG A 86 16.17 -13.11 2.65
CA ARG A 86 16.32 -12.03 3.64
C ARG A 86 15.00 -11.59 4.27
N ILE A 87 13.87 -12.21 3.90
CA ILE A 87 12.59 -12.00 4.56
C ILE A 87 12.57 -12.79 5.88
N PRO A 88 12.06 -12.23 7.00
CA PRO A 88 11.99 -12.95 8.27
C PRO A 88 11.17 -14.24 8.17
N ALA A 89 11.61 -15.29 8.87
CA ALA A 89 10.95 -16.61 8.83
C ALA A 89 9.49 -16.54 9.26
N GLU A 90 9.15 -15.69 10.23
CA GLU A 90 7.78 -15.54 10.73
C GLU A 90 6.80 -15.00 9.66
N TRP A 91 7.29 -14.52 8.51
CA TRP A 91 6.41 -14.12 7.42
C TRP A 91 5.73 -15.33 6.78
N SER A 92 6.29 -16.54 6.82
CA SER A 92 5.68 -17.74 6.24
C SER A 92 4.54 -18.34 7.06
N GLN A 93 4.30 -17.85 8.28
CA GLN A 93 3.14 -18.24 9.10
C GLN A 93 1.85 -17.93 8.36
N SER A 94 0.89 -18.86 8.32
CA SER A 94 -0.35 -18.71 7.55
C SER A 94 -1.57 -19.25 8.30
N GLY A 95 -2.78 -18.99 7.77
CA GLY A 95 -4.02 -19.50 8.34
C GLY A 95 -4.37 -18.90 9.72
N VAL A 96 -4.92 -19.74 10.60
CA VAL A 96 -5.43 -19.33 11.93
C VAL A 96 -4.32 -18.79 12.83
N GLU A 97 -3.13 -19.39 12.77
CA GLU A 97 -1.97 -18.92 13.53
C GLU A 97 -1.58 -17.48 13.13
N ALA A 98 -1.51 -17.20 11.82
CA ALA A 98 -1.23 -15.87 11.32
C ALA A 98 -2.31 -14.85 11.72
N ALA A 99 -3.59 -15.25 11.66
CA ALA A 99 -4.71 -14.40 12.08
C ALA A 99 -4.66 -14.09 13.57
N GLY A 100 -4.45 -15.09 14.43
CA GLY A 100 -4.28 -14.92 15.86
C GLY A 100 -3.10 -14.01 16.19
N ALA A 101 -1.93 -14.27 15.62
CA ALA A 101 -0.75 -13.43 15.80
C ALA A 101 -0.93 -12.01 15.24
N ALA A 102 -1.81 -11.79 14.27
CA ALA A 102 -2.11 -10.47 13.73
C ALA A 102 -2.87 -9.59 14.72
N VAL A 103 -3.78 -10.18 15.50
CA VAL A 103 -4.57 -9.49 16.52
C VAL A 103 -4.00 -9.63 17.95
N GLY A 104 -2.82 -10.26 18.08
CA GLY A 104 -2.06 -10.31 19.33
C GLY A 104 -2.31 -11.55 20.19
N VAL A 105 -2.96 -12.59 19.67
CA VAL A 105 -3.03 -13.90 20.36
C VAL A 105 -1.61 -14.45 20.53
N GLY A 106 -1.25 -14.80 21.76
CA GLY A 106 0.11 -15.22 22.12
C GLY A 106 1.12 -14.08 22.28
N SER A 107 0.71 -12.82 22.11
CA SER A 107 1.55 -11.66 22.38
C SER A 107 1.74 -11.47 23.88
N LYS A 108 2.98 -11.26 24.31
CA LYS A 108 3.31 -10.84 25.69
C LYS A 108 3.05 -9.34 25.92
N ARG A 109 2.69 -8.58 24.88
CA ARG A 109 2.43 -7.14 25.00
C ARG A 109 1.02 -6.93 25.54
N PRO A 110 0.85 -6.31 26.73
CA PRO A 110 -0.47 -5.96 27.23
C PRO A 110 -1.15 -5.00 26.24
N LEU A 111 -2.47 -5.10 26.12
CA LEU A 111 -3.29 -4.18 25.31
C LEU A 111 -2.92 -4.13 23.82
N TYR A 112 -2.36 -5.20 23.25
CA TYR A 112 -1.96 -5.22 21.83
C TYR A 112 -3.10 -4.83 20.88
N ALA A 113 -4.33 -5.30 21.14
CA ALA A 113 -5.50 -4.94 20.32
C ALA A 113 -5.80 -3.43 20.35
N VAL A 114 -5.61 -2.77 21.49
CA VAL A 114 -5.74 -1.31 21.62
C VAL A 114 -4.63 -0.61 20.88
N LEU A 115 -3.38 -1.05 21.04
CA LEU A 115 -2.23 -0.50 20.30
C LEU A 115 -2.40 -0.66 18.79
N LEU A 116 -2.99 -1.77 18.34
CA LEU A 116 -3.32 -2.02 16.94
C LEU A 116 -4.38 -1.03 16.44
N ALA A 117 -5.47 -0.85 17.18
CA ALA A 117 -6.51 0.11 16.83
C ALA A 117 -5.97 1.56 16.78
N VAL A 118 -5.19 1.97 17.79
CA VAL A 118 -4.52 3.27 17.83
C VAL A 118 -3.56 3.43 16.64
N SER A 119 -2.82 2.38 16.27
CA SER A 119 -1.92 2.40 15.11
C SER A 119 -2.68 2.63 13.79
N LEU A 120 -3.82 1.97 13.60
CA LEU A 120 -4.65 2.16 12.40
C LEU A 120 -5.20 3.58 12.32
N ILE A 121 -5.78 4.06 13.43
CA ILE A 121 -6.34 5.41 13.53
C ILE A 121 -5.26 6.47 13.29
N LEU A 122 -4.08 6.30 13.90
CA LEU A 122 -2.94 7.19 13.71
C LEU A 122 -2.53 7.27 12.23
N GLY A 123 -2.48 6.12 11.54
CA GLY A 123 -2.24 6.07 10.11
C GLY A 123 -3.28 6.88 9.32
N VAL A 124 -4.56 6.59 9.52
CA VAL A 124 -5.68 7.28 8.83
C VAL A 124 -5.63 8.79 9.08
N LEU A 125 -5.47 9.21 10.35
CA LEU A 125 -5.38 10.62 10.71
C LEU A 125 -4.17 11.29 10.07
N SER A 126 -3.01 10.64 10.02
CA SER A 126 -1.82 11.21 9.40
C SER A 126 -2.02 11.51 7.92
N HIS A 127 -2.75 10.65 7.21
CA HIS A 127 -3.11 10.87 5.81
C HIS A 127 -4.05 12.06 5.69
N ILE A 128 -5.18 12.06 6.41
CA ILE A 128 -6.19 13.13 6.35
C ILE A 128 -5.57 14.49 6.70
N LEU A 129 -4.74 14.56 7.75
CA LEU A 129 -4.06 15.79 8.15
C LEU A 129 -3.10 16.31 7.09
N TRP A 130 -2.31 15.42 6.48
CA TRP A 130 -1.40 15.80 5.40
C TRP A 130 -2.16 16.31 4.18
N ASP A 131 -3.28 15.68 3.87
CA ASP A 131 -4.14 16.06 2.76
C ASP A 131 -4.90 17.36 3.02
N LEU A 132 -5.29 17.65 4.26
CA LEU A 132 -5.84 18.96 4.64
C LEU A 132 -4.80 20.07 4.53
N PHE A 133 -3.53 19.75 4.74
CA PHE A 133 -2.45 20.71 4.64
C PHE A 133 -2.03 21.01 3.19
N THR A 134 -2.14 20.01 2.30
CA THR A 134 -1.54 20.07 0.97
C THR A 134 -2.51 20.18 -0.19
N HIS A 135 -3.81 20.39 0.05
CA HIS A 135 -4.82 20.54 -1.01
C HIS A 135 -5.40 21.95 -1.09
N GLU A 136 -5.72 22.35 -2.31
CA GLU A 136 -6.40 23.60 -2.65
C GLU A 136 -7.72 23.75 -1.88
N GLY A 137 -7.99 24.96 -1.39
CA GLY A 137 -9.21 25.28 -0.65
C GLY A 137 -9.37 24.52 0.66
N ARG A 138 -8.28 23.99 1.24
CA ARG A 138 -8.28 23.34 2.54
C ARG A 138 -7.42 24.13 3.55
N TRP A 139 -7.58 23.75 4.82
CA TRP A 139 -7.00 24.43 5.97
C TRP A 139 -5.52 24.83 5.83
N GLY A 140 -4.66 24.00 5.21
CA GLY A 140 -3.24 24.35 5.05
C GLY A 140 -3.01 25.57 4.17
N VAL A 141 -3.76 25.68 3.08
CA VAL A 141 -3.70 26.83 2.16
C VAL A 141 -4.33 28.07 2.81
N ASP A 142 -5.42 27.89 3.55
CA ASP A 142 -6.05 28.99 4.32
C ASP A 142 -5.11 29.55 5.40
N ALA A 143 -4.38 28.66 6.10
CA ALA A 143 -3.46 29.01 7.17
C ALA A 143 -2.12 29.56 6.64
N PHE A 144 -1.68 29.09 5.47
CA PHE A 144 -0.45 29.53 4.81
C PHE A 144 -0.73 29.88 3.34
N PRO A 145 -1.27 31.08 3.05
CA PRO A 145 -1.64 31.50 1.69
C PRO A 145 -0.50 31.41 0.67
N ALA A 146 0.75 31.53 1.12
CA ALA A 146 1.94 31.35 0.28
C ALA A 146 2.01 29.96 -0.41
N LEU A 147 1.28 28.95 0.10
CA LEU A 147 1.15 27.64 -0.54
C LEU A 147 0.29 27.67 -1.81
N ASP A 148 -0.62 28.63 -1.94
CA ASP A 148 -1.43 28.83 -3.15
C ASP A 148 -0.68 29.60 -4.23
N GLU A 149 0.39 30.28 -3.86
CA GLU A 149 1.23 31.02 -4.80
C GLU A 149 2.07 30.07 -5.68
N MET A 150 2.39 30.55 -6.88
CA MET A 150 3.24 29.84 -7.83
C MET A 150 4.70 29.89 -7.38
N TRP A 151 5.29 28.75 -7.10
CA TRP A 151 6.73 28.61 -6.84
C TRP A 151 7.41 28.06 -8.10
N GLY A 152 7.43 28.88 -9.15
CA GLY A 152 7.91 28.48 -10.48
C GLY A 152 6.79 27.84 -11.33
N PRO A 153 6.90 26.57 -11.76
CA PRO A 153 5.91 25.95 -12.65
C PRO A 153 4.66 25.41 -11.93
N LEU A 154 4.66 25.33 -10.60
CA LEU A 154 3.60 24.74 -9.79
C LEU A 154 3.34 25.58 -8.55
N THR A 155 2.14 25.49 -7.98
CA THR A 155 1.81 26.09 -6.68
C THR A 155 2.58 25.42 -5.54
N GLY A 156 2.80 26.14 -4.44
CA GLY A 156 3.52 25.61 -3.27
C GLY A 156 2.92 24.30 -2.74
N TYR A 157 1.59 24.18 -2.67
CA TYR A 157 0.95 22.95 -2.23
C TYR A 157 1.20 21.77 -3.19
N LYS A 158 1.27 22.00 -4.51
CA LYS A 158 1.64 20.94 -5.49
C LYS A 158 3.08 20.50 -5.34
N TRP A 159 3.99 21.43 -5.05
CA TRP A 159 5.37 21.10 -4.70
C TRP A 159 5.44 20.22 -3.45
N LEU A 160 4.65 20.53 -2.41
CA LEU A 160 4.57 19.67 -1.23
C LEU A 160 4.00 18.29 -1.55
N GLN A 161 2.97 18.18 -2.39
CA GLN A 161 2.41 16.89 -2.81
C GLN A 161 3.45 16.03 -3.57
N HIS A 162 4.08 16.57 -4.61
CA HIS A 162 5.08 15.83 -5.39
C HIS A 162 6.37 15.58 -4.60
N GLY A 163 6.83 16.57 -3.84
CA GLY A 163 8.01 16.48 -2.98
C GLY A 163 7.84 15.41 -1.90
N SER A 164 6.72 15.39 -1.17
CA SER A 164 6.43 14.35 -0.19
C SER A 164 6.27 12.97 -0.81
N SER A 165 5.74 12.88 -2.04
CA SER A 165 5.69 11.63 -2.79
C SER A 165 7.08 11.05 -3.03
N VAL A 166 7.97 11.86 -3.60
CA VAL A 166 9.35 11.47 -3.94
C VAL A 166 10.15 11.18 -2.69
N ILE A 167 10.15 12.08 -1.71
CA ILE A 167 10.88 11.93 -0.44
C ILE A 167 10.39 10.69 0.31
N GLY A 168 9.06 10.50 0.40
CA GLY A 168 8.45 9.33 1.03
C GLY A 168 8.95 8.02 0.45
N LEU A 169 8.90 7.88 -0.88
CA LEU A 169 9.39 6.69 -1.56
C LEU A 169 10.90 6.48 -1.41
N LEU A 170 11.70 7.55 -1.55
CA LEU A 170 13.15 7.46 -1.41
C LEU A 170 13.54 7.00 -0.01
N VAL A 171 12.94 7.57 1.04
CA VAL A 171 13.25 7.20 2.42
C VAL A 171 12.83 5.75 2.71
N ILE A 172 11.64 5.33 2.27
CA ILE A 172 11.19 3.93 2.40
C ILE A 172 12.14 2.99 1.64
N GLY A 173 12.52 3.34 0.42
CA GLY A 173 13.41 2.54 -0.41
C GLY A 173 14.82 2.41 0.17
N ILE A 174 15.41 3.51 0.62
CA ILE A 174 16.72 3.53 1.30
C ILE A 174 16.64 2.70 2.58
N TRP A 175 15.61 2.90 3.40
CA TRP A 175 15.41 2.14 4.62
C TRP A 175 15.29 0.63 4.34
N ALA A 176 14.51 0.24 3.33
CA ALA A 176 14.34 -1.15 2.93
C ALA A 176 15.67 -1.78 2.46
N VAL A 177 16.43 -1.09 1.60
CA VAL A 177 17.74 -1.55 1.13
C VAL A 177 18.72 -1.70 2.29
N LEU A 178 18.82 -0.70 3.18
CA LEU A 178 19.69 -0.75 4.35
C LEU A 178 19.30 -1.89 5.30
N ARG A 179 17.99 -2.12 5.50
CA ARG A 179 17.49 -3.22 6.34
C ARG A 179 17.86 -4.57 5.73
N LEU A 180 17.61 -4.77 4.44
CA LEU A 180 17.91 -6.02 3.74
C LEU A 180 19.40 -6.33 3.71
N ARG A 181 20.26 -5.32 3.49
CA ARG A 181 21.71 -5.49 3.50
C ARG A 181 22.25 -5.95 4.87
N ARG A 182 21.58 -5.58 5.96
CA ARG A 182 21.94 -5.97 7.34
C ARG A 182 21.37 -7.32 7.75
N THR A 183 20.47 -7.92 6.97
CA THR A 183 19.85 -9.21 7.28
C THR A 183 20.64 -10.32 6.61
N GLU A 184 21.12 -11.28 7.40
CA GLU A 184 21.80 -12.46 6.89
C GLU A 184 20.85 -13.31 6.01
N PRO A 185 21.29 -13.76 4.82
CA PRO A 185 20.52 -14.67 3.99
C PRO A 185 20.28 -16.00 4.70
N ARG A 186 19.05 -16.50 4.62
CA ARG A 186 18.71 -17.84 5.09
C ARG A 186 18.71 -18.82 3.92
N GLY A 187 19.30 -20.00 4.12
CA GLY A 187 19.39 -21.06 3.11
C GLY A 187 18.16 -21.99 3.06
N ASP A 188 17.16 -21.77 3.91
CA ASP A 188 16.00 -22.65 4.10
C ASP A 188 14.76 -22.26 3.26
N VAL A 189 14.92 -21.37 2.27
CA VAL A 189 13.80 -20.89 1.46
C VAL A 189 13.41 -21.92 0.40
N VAL A 190 12.39 -22.70 0.70
CA VAL A 190 11.73 -23.59 -0.27
C VAL A 190 10.61 -22.84 -0.98
N ARG A 191 10.62 -22.87 -2.32
CA ARG A 191 9.59 -22.26 -3.16
C ARG A 191 8.72 -23.31 -3.79
N THR A 192 7.42 -23.05 -3.78
CA THR A 192 6.41 -23.96 -4.33
C THR A 192 5.81 -23.43 -5.63
N LEU A 193 5.87 -22.12 -5.88
CA LEU A 193 5.43 -21.57 -7.16
C LEU A 193 6.42 -21.88 -8.30
N PRO A 194 5.92 -22.39 -9.44
CA PRO A 194 6.72 -22.51 -10.66
C PRO A 194 7.29 -21.17 -11.10
N ALA A 195 8.49 -21.19 -11.69
CA ALA A 195 9.16 -19.98 -12.17
C ALA A 195 8.30 -19.20 -13.18
N GLY A 196 7.61 -19.91 -14.08
CA GLY A 196 6.71 -19.30 -15.07
C GLY A 196 5.60 -18.47 -14.42
N VAL A 197 4.95 -18.96 -13.36
CA VAL A 197 3.89 -18.21 -12.66
C VAL A 197 4.43 -16.92 -12.05
N ARG A 198 5.62 -16.97 -11.43
CA ARG A 198 6.26 -15.78 -10.84
C ARG A 198 6.64 -14.76 -11.91
N ILE A 199 7.25 -15.21 -13.02
CA ILE A 199 7.62 -14.34 -14.13
C ILE A 199 6.38 -13.70 -14.73
N SER A 200 5.32 -14.48 -14.98
CA SER A 200 4.04 -13.96 -15.46
C SER A 200 3.43 -12.94 -14.50
N TRP A 201 3.52 -13.16 -13.18
CA TRP A 201 3.07 -12.19 -12.19
C TRP A 201 3.87 -10.88 -12.20
N TRP A 202 5.19 -10.95 -12.36
CA TRP A 202 6.04 -9.75 -12.50
C TRP A 202 5.75 -8.98 -13.79
N LEU A 203 5.50 -9.68 -14.89
CA LEU A 203 5.17 -9.08 -16.18
C LEU A 203 3.72 -8.58 -16.24
N SER A 204 2.80 -9.13 -15.44
CA SER A 204 1.39 -8.76 -15.52
C SER A 204 1.13 -7.32 -15.10
N LEU A 205 1.85 -6.77 -14.12
CA LEU A 205 1.69 -5.38 -13.71
C LEU A 205 1.99 -4.39 -14.85
N PRO A 206 3.19 -4.37 -15.47
CA PRO A 206 3.47 -3.45 -16.56
C PRO A 206 2.54 -3.69 -17.76
N VAL A 207 2.17 -4.95 -18.06
CA VAL A 207 1.21 -5.26 -19.13
C VAL A 207 -0.17 -4.66 -18.83
N VAL A 208 -0.69 -4.82 -17.62
CA VAL A 208 -1.99 -4.27 -17.20
C VAL A 208 -1.97 -2.74 -17.24
N LEU A 209 -0.90 -2.10 -16.77
CA LEU A 209 -0.77 -0.64 -16.79
C LEU A 209 -0.71 -0.09 -18.22
N VAL A 210 0.14 -0.67 -19.09
CA VAL A 210 0.23 -0.27 -20.50
C VAL A 210 -1.10 -0.48 -21.21
N THR A 211 -1.73 -1.64 -21.01
CA THR A 211 -3.04 -1.96 -21.61
C THR A 211 -4.10 -0.96 -21.16
N ALA A 212 -4.16 -0.64 -19.87
CA ALA A 212 -5.11 0.34 -19.34
C ALA A 212 -4.85 1.75 -19.91
N THR A 213 -3.59 2.16 -20.06
CA THR A 213 -3.24 3.43 -20.70
C THR A 213 -3.68 3.47 -22.16
N VAL A 214 -3.40 2.41 -22.93
CA VAL A 214 -3.79 2.33 -24.35
C VAL A 214 -5.31 2.35 -24.49
N ILE A 215 -6.03 1.50 -23.75
CA ILE A 215 -7.50 1.47 -23.79
C ILE A 215 -8.08 2.83 -23.41
N GLY A 216 -7.57 3.45 -22.34
CA GLY A 216 -8.06 4.76 -21.91
C GLY A 216 -7.78 5.86 -22.92
N TYR A 217 -6.62 5.85 -23.57
CA TYR A 217 -6.31 6.81 -24.63
C TYR A 217 -7.22 6.63 -25.84
N LEU A 218 -7.48 5.39 -26.26
CA LEU A 218 -8.40 5.10 -27.35
C LEU A 218 -9.85 5.47 -27.02
N ALA A 219 -10.26 5.37 -25.76
CA ALA A 219 -11.62 5.66 -25.32
C ALA A 219 -11.90 7.15 -25.05
N TYR A 220 -10.90 7.90 -24.57
CA TYR A 220 -11.09 9.28 -24.09
C TYR A 220 -10.23 10.32 -24.81
N GLY A 221 -9.26 9.88 -25.61
CA GLY A 221 -8.41 10.78 -26.39
C GLY A 221 -9.15 11.41 -27.57
N PRO A 222 -8.49 12.34 -28.30
CA PRO A 222 -7.10 12.79 -28.10
C PRO A 222 -6.93 13.70 -26.88
N PHE A 223 -5.68 13.99 -26.51
CA PHE A 223 -5.41 14.93 -25.43
C PHE A 223 -5.81 16.35 -25.82
N THR A 224 -6.41 17.06 -24.86
CA THR A 224 -6.83 18.46 -24.97
C THR A 224 -6.35 19.24 -23.74
N GLU A 225 -6.63 20.53 -23.67
CA GLU A 225 -6.37 21.34 -22.47
C GLU A 225 -7.16 20.79 -21.25
N ASP A 226 -8.39 20.32 -21.48
CA ASP A 226 -9.24 19.74 -20.42
C ASP A 226 -8.89 18.27 -20.12
N PHE A 227 -8.40 17.52 -21.12
CA PHE A 227 -8.05 16.11 -20.97
C PHE A 227 -6.57 15.86 -21.22
N THR A 228 -5.79 16.01 -20.14
CA THR A 228 -4.33 15.81 -20.16
C THR A 228 -3.94 14.36 -19.84
N TYR A 229 -2.66 14.03 -20.03
CA TYR A 229 -2.10 12.73 -19.63
C TYR A 229 -2.26 12.44 -18.13
N GLN A 230 -2.33 13.47 -17.28
CA GLN A 230 -2.57 13.32 -15.85
C GLN A 230 -4.00 12.85 -15.57
N HIS A 231 -4.99 13.37 -16.31
CA HIS A 231 -6.38 12.93 -16.23
C HIS A 231 -6.51 11.47 -16.67
N LEU A 232 -5.86 11.09 -17.78
CA LEU A 232 -5.82 9.70 -18.23
C LEU A 232 -5.20 8.79 -17.17
N ALA A 233 -4.03 9.18 -16.62
CA ALA A 233 -3.33 8.42 -15.59
C ALA A 233 -4.18 8.24 -14.33
N TYR A 234 -4.76 9.34 -13.83
CA TYR A 234 -5.67 9.33 -12.68
C TYR A 234 -6.89 8.45 -12.95
N ARG A 235 -7.46 8.47 -14.16
CA ARG A 235 -8.65 7.69 -14.53
C ARG A 235 -8.36 6.20 -14.63
N MET A 236 -7.25 5.80 -15.24
CA MET A 236 -7.01 4.41 -15.64
C MET A 236 -6.08 3.63 -14.71
N LEU A 237 -5.03 4.26 -14.17
CA LEU A 237 -3.97 3.51 -13.46
C LEU A 237 -4.42 2.96 -12.10
N PRO A 238 -5.14 3.71 -11.24
CA PRO A 238 -5.56 3.16 -9.95
C PRO A 238 -6.50 1.94 -10.07
N PRO A 239 -7.55 1.93 -10.92
CA PRO A 239 -8.35 0.72 -11.14
C PRO A 239 -7.55 -0.44 -11.76
N ALA A 240 -6.57 -0.14 -12.63
CA ALA A 240 -5.69 -1.16 -13.19
C ALA A 240 -4.81 -1.81 -12.10
N CYS A 241 -4.27 -1.01 -11.18
CA CYS A 241 -3.58 -1.50 -9.98
C CYS A 241 -4.50 -2.33 -9.07
N ALA A 242 -5.78 -1.94 -8.94
CA ALA A 242 -6.77 -2.68 -8.15
C ALA A 242 -7.04 -4.07 -8.75
N LEU A 243 -7.20 -4.15 -10.07
CA LEU A 243 -7.35 -5.41 -10.79
C LEU A 243 -6.12 -6.31 -10.58
N TRP A 244 -4.91 -5.76 -10.73
CA TRP A 244 -3.68 -6.50 -10.46
C TRP A 244 -3.57 -6.96 -9.00
N GLY A 245 -4.00 -6.13 -8.05
CA GLY A 245 -4.09 -6.46 -6.63
C GLY A 245 -5.05 -7.64 -6.37
N ALA A 246 -6.22 -7.64 -7.00
CA ALA A 246 -7.20 -8.73 -6.90
C ALA A 246 -6.65 -10.05 -7.49
N LEU A 247 -5.99 -9.99 -8.65
CA LEU A 247 -5.30 -11.16 -9.24
C LEU A 247 -4.17 -11.68 -8.34
N THR A 248 -3.43 -10.77 -7.69
CA THR A 248 -2.39 -11.14 -6.72
C THR A 248 -3.00 -11.83 -5.50
N LEU A 249 -4.12 -11.33 -4.97
CA LEU A 249 -4.84 -11.99 -3.88
C LEU A 249 -5.31 -13.39 -4.26
N ALA A 250 -5.89 -13.54 -5.46
CA ALA A 250 -6.30 -14.84 -5.97
C ALA A 250 -5.12 -15.82 -6.09
N LEU A 251 -3.97 -15.36 -6.60
CA LEU A 251 -2.75 -16.15 -6.68
C LEU A 251 -2.25 -16.58 -5.28
N CYS A 252 -2.23 -15.66 -4.32
CA CYS A 252 -1.82 -15.95 -2.94
C CYS A 252 -2.75 -16.96 -2.26
N LEU A 253 -4.06 -16.85 -2.47
CA LEU A 253 -5.05 -17.80 -1.95
C LEU A 253 -4.95 -19.19 -2.61
N ALA A 254 -4.46 -19.26 -3.85
CA ALA A 254 -4.25 -20.52 -4.57
C ALA A 254 -2.95 -21.25 -4.17
N LEU A 255 -2.03 -20.62 -3.43
CA LEU A 255 -0.75 -21.23 -3.01
C LEU A 255 -0.87 -22.64 -2.40
N PRO A 256 -1.85 -22.95 -1.50
CA PRO A 256 -1.98 -24.29 -0.94
C PRO A 256 -2.18 -25.38 -2.00
N LEU A 257 -2.75 -25.05 -3.17
CA LEU A 257 -2.94 -26.00 -4.27
C LEU A 257 -1.60 -26.42 -4.89
N PHE A 258 -0.67 -25.48 -5.04
CA PHE A 258 0.67 -25.74 -5.57
C PHE A 258 1.52 -26.58 -4.59
N ARG A 259 1.39 -26.32 -3.28
CA ARG A 259 2.11 -27.09 -2.24
C ARG A 259 1.76 -28.58 -2.26
N ARG A 260 0.48 -28.91 -2.46
CA ARG A 260 0.00 -30.31 -2.51
C ARG A 260 0.55 -31.07 -3.72
N HIS A 261 0.73 -30.40 -4.86
CA HIS A 261 1.28 -31.03 -6.05
C HIS A 261 2.77 -31.37 -5.89
N HIS A 262 3.52 -30.52 -5.17
CA HIS A 262 4.96 -30.75 -4.91
C HIS A 262 5.24 -31.88 -3.91
N GLN A 263 4.26 -32.26 -3.08
CA GLN A 263 4.38 -33.37 -2.12
C GLN A 263 4.03 -34.74 -2.73
N ARG A 264 3.50 -34.78 -3.95
CA ARG A 264 3.04 -36.01 -4.62
C ARG A 264 3.92 -36.45 -5.80
N GLY A 265 4.92 -35.68 -6.19
CA GLY A 265 5.89 -36.01 -7.24
C GLY A 265 7.27 -36.20 -6.64
#